data_AF-X0W4X7-F1
#
_entry.id   AF-X0W4X7-F1
#
_cell.length_a   1.000
_cell.length_b   1.000
_cell.length_c   1.000
_cell.angle_alpha   90.00
_cell.angle_beta   90.00
_cell.angle_gamma   90.00
#
_symmetry.space_group_name_H-M   'P 1'
#
loop_
_entity.id
_entity.type
_entity.pdbx_description
1 polymer ?
#
loop_
_entity_poly.entity_id
_entity_poly.type
_entity_poly.pdbx_seq_one_letter_code
_entity_poly.pdbx_strand_id
1 'polypeptide(L)' 'MKEIVVISGKGGTGKTSVVASFATLAEHPVLADCDVDAADLHLVLTPRIKHEEEFSGGKLARMLPEKC' A
#
# COMPACT_ATOMS: atom_id res chain seq x y z
N MET A 1 3.36 -9.10 -22.17
CA MET A 1 3.25 -8.64 -20.77
C MET A 1 2.04 -7.72 -20.67
N LYS A 2 1.20 -7.87 -19.65
CA LYS A 2 0.03 -7.00 -19.42
C LYS A 2 0.27 -6.22 -18.13
N GLU A 3 0.03 -4.92 -18.18
CA GLU A 3 0.16 -4.02 -17.03
C GLU A 3 -1.19 -3.35 -16.77
N ILE A 4 -1.56 -3.25 -15.50
CA ILE A 4 -2.79 -2.60 -15.06
C ILE A 4 -2.41 -1.63 -13.96
N VAL A 5 -2.75 -0.35 -14.16
CA VAL A 5 -2.57 0.70 -13.16
C VAL A 5 -3.93 1.11 -12.63
N VAL A 6 -4.10 1.05 -11.31
CA VAL A 6 -5.34 1.46 -10.63
C VAL A 6 -5.09 2.80 -9.93
N ILE A 7 -5.72 3.86 -10.42
CA ILE A 7 -5.61 5.23 -9.87
C ILE A 7 -6.95 5.73 -9.35
N SER A 8 -6.94 6.65 -8.39
CA SER A 8 -8.12 7.37 -7.92
C SER A 8 -7.74 8.72 -7.35
N GLY A 9 -8.65 9.69 -7.46
CA GLY A 9 -8.41 11.07 -7.01
C GLY A 9 -8.75 11.35 -5.54
N LYS A 10 -9.16 10.34 -4.75
CA LYS A 10 -9.52 10.50 -3.33
C LYS A 10 -9.08 9.27 -2.52
N GLY A 11 -8.75 9.49 -1.25
CA GLY A 11 -8.59 8.41 -0.27
C GLY A 11 -9.89 7.66 -0.02
N GLY A 12 -9.82 6.38 0.31
CA GLY A 12 -11.00 5.57 0.68
C GLY A 12 -11.89 5.10 -0.47
N THR A 13 -11.50 5.28 -1.74
CA THR A 13 -12.30 4.84 -2.90
C THR A 13 -12.15 3.35 -3.25
N GLY A 14 -11.50 2.55 -2.40
CA GLY A 14 -11.36 1.11 -2.59
C GLY A 14 -10.27 0.66 -3.58
N LYS A 15 -9.29 1.51 -3.92
CA LYS A 15 -8.18 1.14 -4.84
C LYS A 15 -7.49 -0.15 -4.40
N THR A 16 -7.06 -0.20 -3.14
CA THR A 16 -6.36 -1.35 -2.55
C THR A 16 -7.22 -2.61 -2.61
N SER A 17 -8.52 -2.51 -2.31
CA SER A 17 -9.46 -3.64 -2.37
C SER A 17 -9.60 -4.20 -3.80
N VAL A 18 -9.67 -3.33 -4.81
CA VAL A 18 -9.73 -3.74 -6.21
C VAL A 18 -8.43 -4.42 -6.63
N VAL A 19 -7.27 -3.83 -6.29
CA VAL A 19 -5.96 -4.42 -6.61
C VAL A 19 -5.79 -5.78 -5.92
N ALA A 20 -6.18 -5.92 -4.66
CA ALA A 20 -6.14 -7.19 -3.94
C ALA A 20 -7.02 -8.26 -4.60
N SER A 21 -8.21 -7.88 -5.09
CA SER A 21 -9.09 -8.79 -5.83
C SER A 21 -8.46 -9.26 -7.16
N PHE A 22 -7.75 -8.38 -7.88
CA PHE A 22 -7.00 -8.79 -9.06
C PHE A 22 -5.82 -9.70 -8.71
N ALA A 23 -5.12 -9.41 -7.62
CA ALA A 23 -3.99 -10.20 -7.16
C ALA A 23 -4.37 -11.66 -6.87
N THR A 24 -5.56 -11.91 -6.32
CA THR A 24 -6.03 -13.29 -6.04
C THR A 24 -6.44 -14.06 -7.29
N LEU A 25 -6.87 -13.36 -8.34
CA LEU A 25 -7.29 -13.95 -9.61
C LEU A 25 -6.13 -14.14 -10.60
N ALA A 26 -5.02 -13.43 -10.41
CA ALA A 26 -3.83 -13.55 -11.23
C ALA A 26 -2.99 -14.77 -10.79
N GLU A 27 -2.50 -15.56 -11.74
CA GLU A 27 -1.67 -16.75 -11.44
C GLU A 27 -0.31 -16.37 -10.84
N HIS A 28 0.40 -15.43 -11.48
CA HIS A 28 1.73 -14.99 -11.08
C HIS A 28 1.86 -13.46 -11.16
N PRO A 29 1.12 -12.71 -10.32
CA PRO A 29 1.15 -11.26 -10.36
C PRO A 29 2.48 -10.73 -9.81
N VAL A 30 2.94 -9.63 -10.40
CA VAL A 30 3.86 -8.70 -9.75
C VAL A 30 3.03 -7.52 -9.28
N LEU A 31 3.12 -7.21 -7.99
CA LEU A 31 2.34 -6.16 -7.35
C LEU A 31 3.28 -5.07 -6.86
N ALA A 32 2.86 -3.83 -7.05
CA ALA A 32 3.51 -2.66 -6.48
C ALA A 32 2.44 -1.79 -5.80
N ASP A 33 2.61 -1.53 -4.51
CA ASP A 33 1.84 -0.52 -3.81
C ASP A 33 2.58 0.81 -3.94
N CYS A 34 2.06 1.70 -4.76
CA CYS A 34 2.68 3.00 -5.04
C CYS A 34 2.05 4.14 -4.21
N ASP A 35 1.26 3.83 -3.18
CA ASP A 35 0.78 4.82 -2.23
C ASP A 35 1.92 5.17 -1.24
N VAL A 36 2.47 6.38 -1.37
CA VAL A 36 3.61 6.84 -0.55
C VAL A 36 3.20 7.12 0.90
N ASP A 37 1.95 7.54 1.11
CA ASP A 37 1.47 7.99 2.41
C ASP A 37 0.85 6.84 3.22
N ALA A 38 0.20 5.89 2.54
CA ALA A 38 -0.55 4.80 3.17
C ALA A 38 -0.59 3.52 2.31
N ALA A 39 0.57 2.88 2.08
CA ALA A 39 0.62 1.57 1.43
C ALA A 39 -0.12 0.51 2.27
N ASP A 40 -1.21 -0.05 1.74
CA ASP A 40 -2.16 -0.89 2.48
C ASP A 40 -2.23 -2.34 1.97
N LEU A 41 -1.59 -2.68 0.84
CA LEU A 41 -1.64 -4.04 0.29
C LEU A 41 -1.13 -5.10 1.28
N HIS A 42 -0.17 -4.75 2.12
CA HIS A 42 0.39 -5.62 3.15
C HIS A 42 -0.62 -6.02 4.25
N LEU A 43 -1.75 -5.30 4.38
CA LEU A 43 -2.81 -5.63 5.32
C LEU A 43 -3.67 -6.80 4.83
N VAL A 44 -3.78 -6.97 3.51
CA VAL A 44 -4.62 -7.99 2.87
C VAL A 44 -3.78 -9.19 2.42
N LEU A 45 -2.56 -8.92 1.96
CA LEU A 45 -1.60 -9.95 1.59
C LEU A 45 -0.85 -10.44 2.82
N THR A 46 -0.24 -11.61 2.74
CA THR A 46 0.70 -12.12 3.76
C THR A 46 2.11 -12.18 3.17
N PRO A 47 2.74 -11.03 2.86
CA PRO A 47 4.05 -11.03 2.23
C PRO A 47 5.12 -11.50 3.22
N ARG A 48 6.14 -12.18 2.71
CA ARG A 48 7.39 -12.39 3.44
C ARG A 48 8.35 -11.29 3.07
N ILE A 49 8.79 -10.54 4.08
CA ILE A 49 9.80 -9.48 3.92
C ILE A 49 11.12 -10.13 3.52
N LYS A 50 11.69 -9.69 2.40
CA LYS A 50 12.98 -10.15 1.87
C LYS A 50 14.10 -9.12 2.03
N HIS A 51 13.74 -7.84 2.04
CA HIS A 51 14.65 -6.71 2.09
C HIS A 51 13.90 -5.50 2.68
N GLU A 52 14.60 -4.72 3.48
CA GLU A 52 14.16 -3.43 4.02
C GLU A 52 15.35 -2.48 4.00
N GLU A 53 15.08 -1.19 3.88
CA GLU A 53 16.08 -0.13 3.90
C GLU A 53 15.55 1.08 4.66
N GLU A 54 16.46 1.92 5.15
CA GLU A 54 16.06 3.16 5.82
C GLU A 54 15.35 4.09 4.82
N PHE A 55 14.15 4.55 5.19
CA PHE A 55 13.38 5.51 4.42
C PHE A 55 13.25 6.83 5.18
N SER A 56 13.46 7.95 4.47
CA SER A 56 13.25 9.30 4.99
C SER A 56 12.07 9.95 4.27
N GLY A 57 10.98 10.18 5.00
CA GLY A 57 9.76 10.81 4.49
C GLY A 57 9.52 12.23 5.04
N GLY A 58 8.28 12.72 4.89
CA GLY A 58 7.84 14.01 5.44
C GLY A 58 7.80 14.03 6.98
N LYS A 59 7.53 15.22 7.55
CA LYS A 59 7.33 15.34 9.00
C LYS A 59 6.03 14.65 9.42
N LEU A 60 6.13 13.67 10.31
CA LEU A 60 4.96 13.03 10.92
C LEU A 60 4.49 13.81 12.15
N ALA A 61 3.18 13.81 12.38
CA ALA A 61 2.62 14.27 13.65
C ALA A 61 3.04 13.30 14.77
N ARG A 62 3.29 13.83 15.97
CA ARG A 62 3.54 13.03 17.17
C ARG A 62 2.45 13.29 18.20
N MET A 63 2.00 12.25 18.89
CA MET A 63 1.19 12.44 20.09
C MET A 63 2.02 13.15 21.16
N LEU A 64 1.37 14.08 21.86
CA LEU A 64 1.87 14.72 23.07
C LEU A 64 0.98 14.21 24.21
N PRO A 65 1.31 13.08 24.87
CA PRO A 65 0.45 12.44 25.86
C PRO A 65 0.00 13.39 26.97
N GLU A 66 0.83 14.36 27.32
CA GLU A 66 0.56 15.38 28.34
C GLU A 66 -0.49 16.44 27.93
N LYS A 67 -0.90 16.47 26.65
CA LYS A 67 -1.91 17.38 26.10
C LYS A 67 -3.19 16.66 25.65
N CYS A 68 -3.27 15.36 25.86
CA CYS A 68 -4.44 14.52 25.54
C CYS A 68 -5.41 14.44 26.71
#